data_AF-A0A5C2SS54-F1
#
_entry.id   AF-A0A5C2SS54-F1
#
_cell.length_a   1.000
_cell.length_b   1.000
_cell.length_c   1.000
_cell.angle_alpha   90.00
_cell.angle_beta   90.00
_cell.angle_gamma   90.00
#
_symmetry.space_group_name_H-M   'P 1'
#
loop_
_entity.id
_entity.type
_entity.pdbx_description
1 polymer ?
#
loop_
_entity_poly.entity_id
_entity_poly.type
_entity_poly.pdbx_seq_one_letter_code
_entity_poly.pdbx_strand_id
1 'polypeptide(L)'
;MYTVLRSSLLVLSRHLGTSRSTWLRYKTTLAEVDSTGIPLSPTWSVHELLSSYPRPTISPAILKRLHELSALVPPSEGTTEHAKLTQEMEELVRLVEAVKLVDVSEVAEDGPVPDGRTWASGEGVRLDAQALEKAQIVGGRALLEHASRTMDDLYVVQADKPRN
;
A
#
# COMPACT_ATOMS: atom_id res chain seq x y z
N MET A 1 29.56 61.78 -42.33
CA MET A 1 29.90 63.07 -41.68
C MET A 1 28.75 63.44 -40.75
N TYR A 2 29.08 63.86 -39.52
CA TYR A 2 28.25 64.25 -38.36
C TYR A 2 27.80 63.15 -37.38
N THR A 3 28.62 63.06 -36.32
CA THR A 3 28.37 62.71 -34.92
C THR A 3 27.38 63.73 -34.27
N VAL A 4 26.65 63.54 -33.15
CA VAL A 4 27.03 63.28 -31.74
C VAL A 4 25.74 63.17 -30.89
N LEU A 5 25.74 62.21 -29.95
CA LEU A 5 25.19 62.13 -28.58
C LEU A 5 24.01 63.01 -28.08
N ARG A 6 23.09 62.35 -27.34
CA ARG A 6 22.95 62.40 -25.84
C ARG A 6 21.82 61.45 -25.41
N SER A 7 22.09 60.33 -24.74
CA SER A 7 22.28 60.14 -23.28
C SER A 7 21.00 60.27 -22.42
N SER A 8 20.63 59.13 -21.82
CA SER A 8 20.51 58.95 -20.35
C SER A 8 19.13 58.90 -19.64
N LEU A 9 18.91 57.71 -19.02
CA LEU A 9 18.26 57.37 -17.72
C LEU A 9 16.73 57.13 -17.72
N LEU A 10 16.29 55.87 -17.61
CA LEU A 10 15.96 55.06 -16.41
C LEU A 10 14.51 55.28 -15.88
N VAL A 11 13.72 54.21 -15.75
CA VAL A 11 13.29 53.59 -14.48
C VAL A 11 12.11 52.61 -14.69
N LEU A 12 12.19 51.52 -13.91
CA LEU A 12 11.38 50.33 -13.70
C LEU A 12 9.85 50.45 -13.51
N SER A 13 9.13 49.37 -13.85
CA SER A 13 8.19 48.66 -12.94
C SER A 13 7.81 47.29 -13.53
N ARG A 14 8.25 46.17 -12.95
CA ARG A 14 7.66 45.40 -11.83
C ARG A 14 6.31 44.75 -12.18
N HIS A 15 6.31 43.43 -12.41
CA HIS A 15 5.32 42.52 -11.83
C HIS A 15 5.95 41.14 -11.62
N LEU A 16 6.66 41.00 -10.50
CA LEU A 16 6.94 39.70 -9.89
C LEU A 16 5.62 39.21 -9.27
N GLY A 17 4.92 38.34 -9.99
CA GLY A 17 3.81 37.55 -9.46
C GLY A 17 4.36 36.55 -8.45
N THR A 18 4.53 37.00 -7.21
CA THR A 18 4.80 36.12 -6.08
C THR A 18 3.51 35.36 -5.78
N SER A 19 3.40 34.14 -6.31
CA SER A 19 2.42 33.17 -5.83
C SER A 19 2.80 32.81 -4.40
N ARG A 20 2.25 33.56 -3.45
CA ARG A 20 2.28 33.22 -2.03
C ARG A 20 1.40 31.99 -1.86
N SER A 21 2.02 30.82 -1.95
CA SER A 21 1.49 29.61 -1.35
C SER A 21 1.33 29.89 0.15
N THR A 22 0.11 30.25 0.54
CA THR A 22 -0.30 30.27 1.94
C THR A 22 -0.50 28.82 2.33
N TRP A 23 0.60 28.13 2.62
CA TRP A 23 0.56 26.95 3.47
C TRP A 23 -0.26 27.32 4.69
N LEU A 24 -1.36 26.61 4.90
CA LEU A 24 -2.22 26.73 6.07
C LEU A 24 -1.32 26.55 7.29
N ARG A 25 -0.90 27.70 7.86
CA ARG A 25 -0.21 27.76 9.14
C ARG A 25 -1.25 27.42 10.18
N TYR A 26 -1.46 26.13 10.41
CA TYR A 26 -2.15 25.63 11.58
C TYR A 26 -1.55 26.36 12.78
N LYS A 27 -2.39 27.11 13.50
CA LYS A 27 -1.98 27.81 14.72
C LYS A 27 -1.58 26.74 15.74
N THR A 28 -0.31 26.36 15.74
CA THR A 28 0.25 25.59 16.84
C THR A 28 0.32 26.52 18.04
N THR A 29 -0.52 26.26 19.04
CA THR A 29 -0.28 26.73 20.40
C THR A 29 1.17 26.43 20.75
N LEU A 30 1.91 27.44 21.21
CA LEU A 30 3.33 27.35 21.55
C LEU A 30 3.48 26.25 22.61
N ALA A 31 3.97 25.07 22.20
CA ALA A 31 4.15 23.93 23.10
C ALA A 31 5.21 24.30 24.14
N GLU A 32 4.99 23.90 25.39
CA GLU A 32 6.00 24.08 26.44
C GLU A 32 7.24 23.26 26.06
N VAL A 33 8.40 23.91 26.02
CA VAL A 33 9.68 23.31 25.62
C VAL A 33 10.65 23.35 26.78
N ASP A 34 11.54 22.37 26.86
CA ASP A 34 12.69 22.37 27.77
C ASP A 34 13.72 23.46 27.35
N SER A 35 14.68 23.73 28.25
CA SER A 35 15.92 24.46 28.03
C SER A 35 16.69 24.07 26.75
N THR A 36 16.53 22.84 26.25
CA THR A 36 17.11 22.35 24.98
C THR A 36 16.21 22.53 23.75
N GLY A 37 15.00 23.07 23.92
CA GLY A 37 14.03 23.28 22.84
C GLY A 37 13.18 22.05 22.48
N ILE A 38 13.26 20.96 23.26
CA ILE A 38 12.44 19.76 23.07
C ILE A 38 11.08 19.98 23.73
N PRO A 39 9.96 19.71 23.04
CA PRO A 39 8.63 19.87 23.62
C PRO A 39 8.42 18.89 24.78
N LEU A 40 7.93 19.40 25.92
CA LEU A 40 7.65 18.65 27.14
C LEU A 40 6.43 17.73 27.00
N SER A 41 5.59 18.00 26.01
CA SER A 41 4.46 17.16 25.62
C SER A 41 4.51 16.89 24.11
N PRO A 42 4.08 15.70 23.66
CA PRO A 42 4.03 15.39 22.24
C PRO A 42 3.02 16.32 21.56
N THR A 43 3.47 17.01 20.50
CA THR A 43 2.62 17.93 19.73
C THR A 43 1.43 17.21 19.05
N TRP A 44 1.57 15.90 18.83
CA TRP A 44 0.53 15.03 18.32
C TRP A 44 0.81 13.58 18.76
N SER A 45 -0.24 12.77 18.85
CA SER A 45 -0.15 11.34 19.13
C SER A 45 -0.55 10.54 17.89
N VAL A 46 0.28 9.57 17.50
CA VAL A 46 -0.04 8.62 16.43
C VAL A 46 -1.29 7.81 16.80
N HIS A 47 -1.45 7.44 18.06
CA HIS A 47 -2.61 6.70 18.53
C HIS A 47 -3.90 7.53 18.39
N GLU A 48 -3.84 8.81 18.69
CA GLU A 48 -4.95 9.76 18.52
C GLU A 48 -5.30 9.95 17.04
N LEU A 49 -4.29 10.07 16.18
CA LEU A 49 -4.49 10.15 14.73
C LEU A 49 -5.17 8.88 14.21
N LEU A 50 -4.65 7.69 14.56
CA LEU A 50 -5.20 6.42 14.12
C LEU A 50 -6.60 6.16 14.71
N SER A 51 -6.87 6.64 15.93
CA SER A 51 -8.17 6.50 16.59
C SER A 51 -9.25 7.42 16.02
N SER A 52 -8.88 8.41 15.21
CA SER A 52 -9.83 9.29 14.51
C SER A 52 -10.44 8.67 13.25
N TYR A 53 -9.80 7.65 12.65
CA TYR A 53 -10.28 7.04 11.41
C TYR A 53 -11.53 6.17 11.64
N PRO A 54 -12.49 6.13 10.71
CA PRO A 54 -13.67 5.28 10.83
C PRO A 54 -13.26 3.81 10.95
N ARG A 55 -13.94 3.05 11.83
CA ARG A 55 -13.78 1.59 11.91
C ARG A 55 -14.80 0.95 10.98
N PRO A 56 -14.40 0.32 9.87
CA PRO A 56 -15.32 -0.37 8.98
C PRO A 56 -15.90 -1.58 9.69
N THR A 57 -17.17 -1.90 9.42
CA THR A 57 -17.84 -3.06 10.00
C THR A 57 -17.81 -4.22 9.01
N ILE A 58 -17.27 -5.37 9.43
CA ILE A 58 -17.22 -6.59 8.61
C ILE A 58 -18.39 -7.48 8.99
N SER A 59 -19.29 -7.74 8.02
CA SER A 59 -20.39 -8.68 8.26
C SER A 59 -19.88 -10.12 8.41
N PRO A 60 -20.53 -10.98 9.21
CA PRO A 60 -20.17 -12.39 9.34
C PRO A 60 -20.12 -13.13 8.00
N ALA A 61 -21.03 -12.79 7.07
CA ALA A 61 -21.06 -13.35 5.72
C ALA A 61 -19.80 -13.01 4.92
N ILE A 62 -19.25 -11.80 5.08
CA ILE A 62 -17.99 -11.40 4.43
C ILE A 62 -16.82 -12.17 5.05
N LEU A 63 -16.78 -12.29 6.38
CA LEU A 63 -15.71 -13.03 7.05
C LEU A 63 -15.70 -14.50 6.61
N LYS A 64 -16.88 -15.14 6.56
CA LYS A 64 -17.04 -16.50 6.04
C LYS A 64 -16.53 -16.61 4.59
N ARG A 65 -16.93 -15.69 3.71
CA ARG A 65 -16.49 -15.66 2.31
C ARG A 65 -14.97 -15.50 2.19
N LEU A 66 -14.34 -14.68 3.03
CA LEU A 66 -12.89 -14.51 3.04
C LEU A 66 -12.16 -15.80 3.43
N HIS A 67 -12.68 -16.53 4.42
CA HIS A 67 -12.15 -17.83 4.81
C HIS A 67 -12.28 -18.85 3.68
N GLU A 68 -13.44 -18.91 3.02
CA GLU A 68 -13.65 -19.80 1.87
C GLU A 68 -12.67 -19.50 0.73
N LEU A 69 -12.48 -18.23 0.38
CA LEU A 69 -11.52 -17.82 -0.65
C LEU A 69 -10.06 -18.12 -0.28
N SER A 70 -9.75 -18.09 1.02
CA SER A 70 -8.43 -18.42 1.55
C SER A 70 -8.23 -19.92 1.78
N ALA A 71 -9.20 -20.76 1.41
CA ALA A 71 -9.24 -22.20 1.71
C ALA A 71 -9.05 -22.52 3.21
N LEU A 72 -9.56 -21.64 4.08
CA LEU A 72 -9.54 -21.79 5.54
C LEU A 72 -10.91 -22.23 6.05
N VAL A 73 -10.91 -22.96 7.17
CA VAL A 73 -12.14 -23.28 7.90
C VAL A 73 -12.51 -22.08 8.77
N PRO A 74 -13.71 -21.48 8.63
CA PRO A 74 -14.14 -20.36 9.46
C PRO A 74 -14.50 -20.82 10.88
N PRO A 75 -14.23 -20.00 11.92
CA PRO A 75 -14.75 -20.25 13.25
C PRO A 75 -16.28 -20.13 13.26
N SER A 76 -16.94 -20.84 14.17
CA SER A 76 -18.40 -20.81 14.27
C SER A 76 -18.91 -19.42 14.72
N GLU A 77 -19.99 -18.96 14.10
CA GLU A 77 -20.60 -17.66 14.42
C GLU A 77 -21.04 -17.61 15.88
N GLY A 78 -20.82 -16.47 16.53
CA GLY A 78 -21.14 -16.27 17.95
C GLY A 78 -20.10 -16.80 18.94
N THR A 79 -19.02 -17.42 18.48
CA THR A 79 -17.88 -17.76 19.34
C THR A 79 -17.03 -16.54 19.68
N THR A 80 -16.30 -16.62 20.81
CA THR A 80 -15.31 -15.61 21.20
C THR A 80 -14.20 -15.47 20.17
N GLU A 81 -13.80 -16.57 19.54
CA GLU A 81 -12.81 -16.60 18.47
C GLU A 81 -13.30 -15.84 17.24
N HIS A 82 -14.55 -16.04 16.82
CA HIS A 82 -15.14 -15.29 15.71
C HIS A 82 -15.20 -13.79 16.02
N ALA A 83 -15.61 -13.39 17.22
CA ALA A 83 -15.66 -11.99 17.62
C ALA A 83 -14.27 -11.34 17.62
N LYS A 84 -13.27 -12.02 18.19
CA LYS A 84 -11.88 -11.57 18.21
C LYS A 84 -11.32 -11.39 16.80
N LEU A 85 -11.52 -12.38 15.94
CA LEU A 85 -11.05 -12.33 14.56
C LEU A 85 -11.74 -11.21 13.75
N THR A 86 -13.04 -11.01 13.96
CA THR A 86 -13.77 -9.90 13.33
C THR A 86 -13.16 -8.57 13.74
N GLN A 87 -12.90 -8.37 15.04
CA GLN A 87 -12.28 -7.15 15.53
C GLN A 87 -10.89 -6.92 14.95
N GLU A 88 -10.04 -7.95 14.91
CA GLU A 88 -8.68 -7.87 14.35
C GLU A 88 -8.72 -7.48 12.87
N MET A 89 -9.63 -8.08 12.10
CA MET A 89 -9.81 -7.75 10.68
C MET A 89 -10.29 -6.31 10.49
N GLU A 90 -11.25 -5.84 11.29
CA GLU A 90 -11.71 -4.44 11.23
C GLU A 90 -10.60 -3.44 11.57
N GLU A 91 -9.73 -3.77 12.53
CA GLU A 91 -8.58 -2.95 12.89
C GLU A 91 -7.53 -2.88 11.79
N LEU A 92 -7.26 -4.01 11.10
CA LEU A 92 -6.37 -4.04 9.94
C LEU A 92 -6.94 -3.21 8.77
N VAL A 93 -8.23 -3.38 8.46
CA VAL A 93 -8.86 -2.62 7.36
C VAL A 93 -8.82 -1.13 7.68
N ARG A 94 -9.10 -0.72 8.92
CA ARG A 94 -9.00 0.68 9.36
C ARG A 94 -7.62 1.29 9.06
N LEU A 95 -6.55 0.56 9.32
CA LEU A 95 -5.19 1.03 9.07
C LEU A 95 -4.95 1.25 7.57
N VAL A 96 -5.42 0.34 6.73
CA VAL A 96 -5.26 0.42 5.27
C VAL A 96 -6.14 1.51 4.67
N GLU A 97 -7.33 1.76 5.21
CA GLU A 97 -8.20 2.85 4.74
C GLU A 97 -7.61 4.24 4.97
N ALA A 98 -6.76 4.42 5.99
CA ALA A 98 -6.06 5.68 6.21
C ALA A 98 -5.17 6.06 5.01
N VAL A 99 -4.67 5.09 4.24
CA VAL A 99 -3.86 5.34 3.03
C VAL A 99 -4.69 6.04 1.94
N LYS A 100 -6.01 5.80 1.88
CA LYS A 100 -6.90 6.45 0.90
C LYS A 100 -7.00 7.97 1.09
N LEU A 101 -6.64 8.46 2.27
CA LEU A 101 -6.70 9.89 2.61
C LEU A 101 -5.43 10.65 2.23
N VAL A 102 -4.38 9.95 1.82
CA VAL A 102 -3.14 10.57 1.36
C VAL A 102 -3.36 11.11 -0.05
N ASP A 103 -3.05 12.39 -0.25
CA ASP A 103 -3.07 13.00 -1.56
C ASP A 103 -1.89 12.46 -2.39
N VAL A 104 -2.23 11.75 -3.47
CA VAL A 104 -1.29 11.17 -4.42
C VAL A 104 -1.33 11.88 -5.78
N SER A 105 -2.00 13.04 -5.88
CA SER A 105 -2.18 13.77 -7.14
C SER A 105 -0.85 14.26 -7.77
N GLU A 106 0.19 14.45 -6.96
CA GLU A 106 1.54 14.84 -7.42
C GLU A 106 2.40 13.63 -7.84
N VAL A 107 1.97 12.40 -7.53
CA VAL A 107 2.60 11.19 -8.05
C VAL A 107 2.15 11.04 -9.49
N ALA A 108 2.92 11.63 -10.41
CA ALA A 108 2.71 11.46 -11.84
C ALA A 108 2.75 9.96 -12.16
N GLU A 109 1.57 9.40 -12.43
CA GLU A 109 1.46 8.11 -13.09
C GLU A 109 1.93 8.29 -14.54
N ASP A 110 3.25 8.24 -14.76
CA ASP A 110 3.78 7.90 -16.07
C ASP A 110 3.43 6.43 -16.36
N GLY A 111 2.15 6.17 -16.65
CA GLY A 111 1.62 4.85 -17.01
C GLY A 111 0.48 4.36 -16.10
N PRO A 112 -0.45 3.54 -16.64
CA PRO A 112 -1.79 3.30 -16.08
C PRO A 112 -1.87 2.56 -14.73
N VAL A 113 -0.76 2.12 -14.15
CA VAL A 113 -0.59 1.59 -12.78
C VAL A 113 0.93 1.56 -12.51
N PRO A 114 1.47 1.95 -11.34
CA PRO A 114 2.78 1.47 -10.88
C PRO A 114 2.67 -0.03 -10.58
N ASP A 115 2.66 -0.78 -11.68
CA ASP A 115 2.34 -2.20 -11.84
C ASP A 115 3.45 -3.06 -11.20
N GLY A 116 3.15 -4.32 -10.85
CA GLY A 116 4.10 -5.32 -10.32
C GLY A 116 5.19 -5.75 -11.32
N ARG A 117 5.52 -4.84 -12.22
CA ARG A 117 6.40 -4.93 -13.39
C ARG A 117 7.38 -3.76 -13.44
N THR A 118 7.64 -3.05 -12.34
CA THR A 118 8.76 -2.09 -12.27
C THR A 118 10.09 -2.84 -12.25
N TRP A 119 10.43 -3.40 -13.41
CA TRP A 119 11.78 -3.83 -13.74
C TRP A 119 12.60 -2.55 -14.02
N ALA A 120 13.89 -2.57 -13.68
CA ALA A 120 14.77 -1.47 -14.07
C ALA A 120 14.69 -1.28 -15.60
N SER A 121 14.76 -0.03 -16.08
CA SER A 121 14.73 0.25 -17.51
C SER A 121 15.77 -0.60 -18.25
N GLY A 122 15.31 -1.50 -19.13
CA GLY A 122 16.16 -2.44 -19.88
C GLY A 122 16.17 -3.88 -19.36
N GLU A 123 15.45 -4.17 -18.29
CA GLU A 123 15.29 -5.51 -17.73
C GLU A 123 13.85 -5.98 -17.98
N GLY A 124 13.68 -7.14 -18.59
CA GLY A 124 12.38 -7.77 -18.82
C GLY A 124 12.51 -9.27 -18.59
N VAL A 125 11.38 -9.97 -18.44
CA VAL A 125 11.39 -11.44 -18.34
C VAL A 125 12.04 -11.99 -19.60
N ARG A 126 13.17 -12.67 -19.45
CA ARG A 126 13.76 -13.46 -20.54
C ARG A 126 12.83 -14.64 -20.80
N LEU A 127 12.09 -14.56 -21.89
CA LEU A 127 11.28 -15.66 -22.43
C LEU A 127 12.13 -16.59 -23.30
N ASP A 128 13.46 -16.61 -23.10
CA ASP A 128 14.35 -17.45 -23.87
C ASP A 128 14.09 -18.92 -23.53
N ALA A 129 13.86 -19.73 -24.57
CA ALA A 129 13.61 -21.16 -24.42
C ALA A 129 14.74 -21.90 -23.67
N GLN A 130 15.94 -21.31 -23.61
CA GLN A 130 17.10 -21.82 -22.86
C GLN A 130 16.98 -21.67 -21.33
N ALA A 131 16.18 -20.72 -20.81
CA ALA A 131 15.89 -20.66 -19.38
C ALA A 131 15.01 -21.85 -18.94
N LEU A 132 14.18 -22.37 -19.85
CA LEU A 132 13.39 -23.58 -19.63
C LEU A 132 14.26 -24.84 -19.57
N GLU A 133 15.38 -24.89 -20.29
CA GLU A 133 16.33 -26.01 -20.24
C GLU A 133 17.08 -26.11 -18.90
N LYS A 134 17.14 -25.02 -18.12
CA LYS A 134 17.68 -25.02 -16.74
C LYS A 134 16.62 -25.30 -15.67
N ALA A 135 15.33 -25.24 -16.00
CA ALA A 135 14.29 -25.76 -15.12
C ALA A 135 14.46 -27.28 -15.08
N GLN A 136 15.03 -27.76 -13.99
CA GLN A 136 15.48 -29.13 -13.83
C GLN A 136 14.42 -30.13 -14.29
N ILE A 137 14.92 -31.12 -15.04
CA ILE A 137 14.24 -32.28 -15.62
C ILE A 137 13.79 -33.21 -14.49
N VAL A 138 13.02 -32.71 -13.52
CA VAL A 138 12.39 -33.51 -12.48
C VAL A 138 11.02 -33.87 -13.00
N GLY A 139 10.94 -35.03 -13.66
CA GLY A 139 9.71 -35.54 -14.25
C GLY A 139 9.19 -36.78 -13.53
N GLY A 140 7.90 -37.06 -13.68
CA GLY A 140 7.28 -38.30 -13.22
C GLY A 140 7.32 -38.47 -11.70
N ARG A 141 7.68 -39.66 -11.23
CA ARG A 141 7.63 -40.04 -9.80
C ARG A 141 8.50 -39.17 -8.89
N ALA A 142 9.55 -38.54 -9.42
CA ALA A 142 10.39 -37.64 -8.63
C ALA A 142 9.61 -36.40 -8.13
N LEU A 143 8.53 -36.01 -8.83
CA LEU A 143 7.63 -34.94 -8.37
C LEU A 143 6.80 -35.34 -7.14
N LEU A 144 6.68 -36.64 -6.86
CA LEU A 144 5.89 -37.18 -5.76
C LEU A 144 6.66 -37.31 -4.44
N GLU A 145 7.97 -36.99 -4.42
CA GLU A 145 8.82 -37.15 -3.23
C GLU A 145 8.28 -36.43 -1.99
N HIS A 146 7.66 -35.26 -2.19
CA HIS A 146 7.09 -34.45 -1.11
C HIS A 146 5.58 -34.58 -0.97
N ALA A 147 4.95 -35.51 -1.69
CA ALA A 147 3.51 -35.75 -1.57
C ALA A 147 3.21 -36.41 -0.22
N SER A 148 2.24 -35.88 0.52
CA SER A 148 1.79 -36.48 1.78
C SER A 148 1.08 -37.83 1.57
N ARG A 149 0.43 -38.01 0.41
CA ARG A 149 -0.25 -39.24 -0.01
C ARG A 149 -0.18 -39.41 -1.51
N THR A 150 0.06 -40.64 -1.95
CA THR A 150 0.07 -41.05 -3.37
C THR A 150 -0.65 -42.38 -3.54
N MET A 151 -1.27 -42.59 -4.70
CA MET A 151 -1.86 -43.86 -5.11
C MET A 151 -1.72 -43.98 -6.63
N ASP A 152 -1.29 -45.14 -7.11
CA ASP A 152 -1.09 -45.42 -8.54
C ASP A 152 -0.27 -44.33 -9.27
N ASP A 153 0.83 -43.88 -8.65
CA ASP A 153 1.71 -42.82 -9.17
C ASP A 153 1.02 -41.45 -9.38
N LEU A 154 -0.07 -41.18 -8.64
CA LEU A 154 -0.81 -39.91 -8.68
C LEU A 154 -0.96 -39.30 -7.28
N TYR A 155 -1.12 -37.96 -7.23
CA TYR A 155 -1.51 -37.26 -6.01
C TYR A 155 -2.94 -37.63 -5.63
N VAL A 156 -3.15 -37.94 -4.34
CA VAL A 156 -4.48 -38.25 -3.82
C VAL A 156 -4.96 -37.10 -2.95
N VAL A 157 -6.07 -36.51 -3.35
CA VAL A 157 -6.80 -35.51 -2.56
C VAL A 157 -8.11 -36.12 -2.09
N GLN A 158 -8.47 -35.91 -0.83
CA GLN A 158 -9.80 -36.25 -0.36
C GLN A 158 -10.79 -35.27 -0.98
N ALA A 159 -11.61 -35.75 -1.91
CA ALA A 159 -12.69 -34.95 -2.44
C ALA A 159 -13.82 -34.93 -1.41
N ASP A 160 -14.14 -33.75 -0.88
CA ASP A 160 -15.37 -33.56 -0.13
C ASP A 160 -16.54 -33.73 -1.09
N LYS A 161 -17.33 -34.79 -0.84
CA LYS A 161 -18.54 -35.08 -1.62
C LYS A 161 -19.52 -33.91 -1.47
N PRO A 162 -20.02 -33.31 -2.56
CA PRO A 162 -20.98 -32.22 -2.45
C PRO A 162 -22.23 -32.72 -1.72
N ARG A 163 -22.64 -31.94 -0.72
CA ARG A 163 -23.81 -32.17 0.11
C ARG A 163 -25.04 -31.81 -0.74
N ASN A 164 -25.79 -32.85 -1.14
CA ASN A 164 -27.13 -32.70 -1.74
C ASN A 164 -28.08 -31.99 -0.78
#